data_AF-A0A2E5CVJ9-F1
#
_entry.id   AF-A0A2E5CVJ9-F1
#
_cell.length_a   1.000
_cell.length_b   1.000
_cell.length_c   1.000
_cell.angle_alpha   90.00
_cell.angle_beta   90.00
_cell.angle_gamma   90.00
#
_symmetry.space_group_name_H-M   'P 1'
#
loop_
_entity.id
_entity.type
_entity.pdbx_description
1 polymer ?
#
loop_
_entity_poly.entity_id
_entity_poly.type
_entity_poly.pdbx_seq_one_letter_code
_entity_poly.pdbx_strand_id
1 'polypeptide(L)'
;MKLEQHLSKIASSLSNDISKKFIDGNREIPRPNGSKKIYISKSKLLSTLNNLIPSKINNYNDQFIDNIMSIRSYLSFCSTPKAFRTAWDLRSLELNSQDAETILNQGGQFVPFNTESRVFKYEMQGVLYDESKHFLKGIRHVEGNYDDKLDDLGHFTYQPPENMSGMLRYRIAERISVETSIPYVVLVIMWFKYKINNKLNHVFTIAPAKIVSINQSKNINKNIEKSLTLQLISRKEAQSLINLFLSLHETALDIDVRTELKEELTREWSYDKVCSSNKGKKIKNWAKKTGKVCPGTICSHRNFNDIPLSQIAFGHIVSQKWCKSFTYLLDKVNHPDNLYLTCNKCNSSLSDKFPNIKLRNSIVKYGTIGDWLRSDIDAIRDS
;
A
#
# COMPACT_ATOMS: atom_id res chain seq x y z
N MET A 1 14.73 1.72 3.80
CA MET A 1 15.02 2.60 4.97
C MET A 1 14.16 2.12 6.14
N LYS A 2 14.58 2.24 7.41
CA LYS A 2 13.75 1.77 8.55
C LYS A 2 12.47 2.58 8.63
N LEU A 3 11.37 1.99 9.09
CA LEU A 3 10.09 2.69 9.22
C LEU A 3 10.20 4.00 10.02
N GLU A 4 10.92 3.98 11.14
CA GLU A 4 11.19 5.16 11.98
C GLU A 4 11.85 6.30 11.17
N GLN A 5 12.80 5.97 10.29
CA GLN A 5 13.47 6.94 9.44
C GLN A 5 12.53 7.52 8.38
N HIS A 6 11.61 6.72 7.82
CA HIS A 6 10.54 7.22 6.95
C HIS A 6 9.63 8.20 7.70
N LEU A 7 9.18 7.85 8.91
CA LEU A 7 8.30 8.69 9.73
C LEU A 7 8.99 10.01 10.13
N SER A 8 10.27 9.95 10.51
CA SER A 8 11.09 11.14 10.79
C SER A 8 11.19 12.06 9.58
N LYS A 9 11.48 11.50 8.40
CA LYS A 9 11.54 12.25 7.13
C LYS A 9 10.20 12.89 6.78
N ILE A 10 9.08 12.21 7.03
CA ILE A 10 7.72 12.76 6.82
C ILE A 10 7.50 13.97 7.73
N ALA A 11 7.84 13.85 9.02
CA ALA A 11 7.69 14.94 9.98
C ALA A 11 8.48 16.19 9.55
N SER A 12 9.77 16.02 9.23
CA SER A 12 10.63 17.11 8.78
C SER A 12 10.16 17.71 7.45
N SER A 13 9.78 16.86 6.48
CA SER A 13 9.30 17.33 5.17
C SER A 13 8.00 18.13 5.29
N LEU A 14 7.02 17.65 6.07
CA LEU A 14 5.74 18.35 6.26
C LEU A 14 5.95 19.68 6.99
N SER A 15 6.74 19.69 8.06
CA SER A 15 7.06 20.92 8.80
C SER A 15 7.72 21.97 7.89
N ASN A 16 8.69 21.56 7.08
CA ASN A 16 9.36 22.43 6.11
C ASN A 16 8.41 22.92 5.01
N ASP A 17 7.57 22.04 4.46
CA ASP A 17 6.57 22.41 3.44
C ASP A 17 5.55 23.41 3.99
N ILE A 18 5.07 23.23 5.22
CA ILE A 18 4.15 24.18 5.86
C ILE A 18 4.84 25.53 6.09
N SER A 19 6.04 25.51 6.67
CA SER A 19 6.77 26.73 7.02
C SER A 19 7.06 27.61 5.79
N LYS A 20 7.57 26.98 4.72
CA LYS A 20 8.03 27.68 3.52
C LYS A 20 6.93 27.97 2.50
N LYS A 21 5.95 27.08 2.35
CA LYS A 21 5.02 27.11 1.20
C LYS A 21 3.56 27.34 1.58
N PHE A 22 3.18 27.15 2.83
CA PHE A 22 1.79 27.38 3.24
C PHE A 22 1.47 28.86 3.30
N ILE A 23 0.27 29.21 2.83
CA ILE A 23 -0.25 30.57 2.86
C ILE A 23 -1.56 30.54 3.64
N ASP A 24 -1.65 31.42 4.64
CA ASP A 24 -2.84 31.57 5.45
C ASP A 24 -4.06 31.89 4.57
N GLY A 25 -5.22 31.35 4.94
CA GLY A 25 -6.46 31.69 4.26
C GLY A 25 -7.56 30.66 4.42
N ASN A 26 -8.68 30.95 3.78
CA ASN A 26 -9.81 30.03 3.76
C ASN A 26 -9.53 28.85 2.83
N ARG A 27 -10.00 27.68 3.24
CA ARG A 27 -10.06 26.47 2.42
C ARG A 27 -11.51 26.03 2.33
N GLU A 28 -11.91 25.62 1.13
CA GLU A 28 -13.25 25.12 0.86
C GLU A 28 -13.23 23.61 0.85
N ILE A 29 -14.01 23.01 1.75
CA ILE A 29 -14.22 21.57 1.79
C ILE A 29 -15.56 21.27 1.13
N PRO A 30 -15.58 20.50 0.03
CA PRO A 30 -16.83 20.07 -0.58
C PRO A 30 -17.67 19.25 0.40
N ARG A 31 -18.96 19.56 0.50
CA ARG A 31 -19.99 18.73 1.15
C ARG A 31 -21.20 18.64 0.23
N PRO A 32 -22.04 17.61 0.37
CA PRO A 32 -23.31 17.51 -0.36
C PRO A 32 -24.27 18.68 -0.09
N ASN A 33 -24.24 19.28 1.11
CA ASN A 33 -25.08 20.43 1.46
C ASN A 33 -24.42 21.80 1.17
N GLY A 34 -23.36 21.83 0.36
CA GLY A 34 -22.59 23.04 0.04
C GLY A 34 -21.20 23.08 0.67
N SER A 35 -20.27 23.83 0.09
CA SER A 35 -18.89 23.86 0.58
C SER A 35 -18.78 24.58 1.93
N LYS A 36 -17.99 24.01 2.84
CA LYS A 36 -17.67 24.66 4.12
C LYS A 36 -16.33 25.38 4.02
N LYS A 37 -16.31 26.66 4.40
CA LYS A 37 -15.09 27.46 4.49
C LYS A 37 -14.46 27.32 5.86
N ILE A 38 -13.18 26.98 5.90
CA ILE A 38 -12.38 26.90 7.12
C ILE A 38 -11.13 27.73 6.95
N TYR A 39 -10.92 28.69 7.85
CA TYR A 39 -9.67 29.44 7.90
C TYR A 39 -8.56 28.59 8.50
N ILE A 40 -7.45 28.48 7.79
CA ILE A 40 -6.25 27.77 8.24
C ILE A 40 -5.08 28.75 8.26
N SER A 41 -4.48 28.94 9.44
CA SER A 41 -3.23 29.68 9.58
C SER A 41 -2.04 28.73 9.63
N LYS A 42 -0.91 29.18 9.08
CA LYS A 42 0.37 28.46 9.11
C LYS A 42 0.80 28.13 10.54
N SER A 43 0.71 29.09 11.45
CA SER A 43 1.12 28.91 12.85
C SER A 43 0.33 27.81 13.56
N LYS A 44 -1.00 27.79 13.35
CA LYS A 44 -1.89 26.78 13.93
C LYS A 44 -1.73 25.41 13.27
N LEU A 45 -1.42 25.38 11.98
CA LEU A 45 -1.14 24.15 11.26
C LEU A 45 0.18 23.50 11.75
N LEU A 46 1.23 24.30 11.97
CA LEU A 46 2.50 23.82 12.56
C LEU A 46 2.31 23.32 13.99
N SER A 47 1.60 24.05 14.84
CA SER A 47 1.33 23.59 16.21
C SER A 47 0.49 22.31 16.21
N THR A 48 -0.48 22.19 15.30
CA THR A 48 -1.25 20.95 15.14
C THR A 48 -0.36 19.79 14.70
N LEU A 49 0.56 20.00 13.75
CA LEU A 49 1.52 18.97 13.32
C LEU A 49 2.40 18.49 14.49
N ASN A 50 2.93 19.41 15.28
CA ASN A 50 3.77 19.08 16.44
C ASN A 50 3.00 18.31 17.53
N ASN A 51 1.69 18.52 17.64
CA ASN A 51 0.84 17.74 18.55
C ASN A 51 0.51 16.35 17.99
N LEU A 52 0.48 16.20 16.66
CA LEU A 52 0.22 14.93 15.99
C LEU A 52 1.44 14.03 15.90
N ILE A 53 2.64 14.60 15.84
CA ILE A 53 3.90 13.86 15.76
C ILE A 53 4.67 14.11 17.06
N PRO A 54 4.74 13.13 17.98
CA PRO A 54 5.41 13.31 19.25
C PRO A 54 6.92 13.55 19.06
N SER A 55 7.53 14.24 20.01
CA SER A 55 8.96 14.59 19.97
C SER A 55 9.89 13.36 19.97
N LYS A 56 9.44 12.25 20.56
CA LYS A 56 10.14 10.96 20.54
C LYS A 56 9.62 10.12 19.37
N ILE A 57 10.40 10.05 18.30
CA ILE A 57 9.99 9.35 17.07
C ILE A 57 9.78 7.84 17.26
N ASN A 58 10.50 7.20 18.19
CA ASN A 58 10.31 5.78 18.50
C ASN A 58 8.89 5.50 18.98
N ASN A 59 8.36 6.34 19.88
CA ASN A 59 6.99 6.21 20.35
C ASN A 59 5.99 6.38 19.19
N TYR A 60 6.27 7.26 18.23
CA TYR A 60 5.41 7.45 17.05
C TYR A 60 5.43 6.23 16.12
N ASN A 61 6.59 5.61 15.96
CA ASN A 61 6.77 4.38 15.19
C ASN A 61 6.01 3.22 15.83
N ASP A 62 6.10 3.05 17.14
CA ASP A 62 5.36 2.01 17.87
C ASP A 62 3.85 2.24 17.79
N GLN A 63 3.40 3.49 17.99
CA GLN A 63 1.98 3.86 17.82
C GLN A 63 1.45 3.60 16.40
N PHE A 64 2.28 3.79 15.37
CA PHE A 64 1.92 3.45 14.00
C PHE A 64 1.71 1.94 13.85
N ILE A 65 2.64 1.14 14.38
CA ILE A 65 2.53 -0.32 14.35
C ILE A 65 1.32 -0.81 15.14
N ASP A 66 1.04 -0.24 16.30
CA ASP A 66 -0.16 -0.54 17.08
C ASP A 66 -1.44 -0.25 16.28
N ASN A 67 -1.50 0.88 15.56
CA ASN A 67 -2.62 1.18 14.68
C ASN A 67 -2.77 0.14 13.56
N ILE A 68 -1.67 -0.21 12.88
CA ILE A 68 -1.66 -1.20 11.80
C ILE A 68 -2.07 -2.60 12.30
N MET A 69 -1.56 -3.01 13.46
CA MET A 69 -1.95 -4.27 14.12
C MET A 69 -3.41 -4.24 14.60
N SER A 70 -3.89 -3.09 15.04
CA SER A 70 -5.31 -2.89 15.37
C SER A 70 -6.19 -3.04 14.13
N ILE A 71 -5.78 -2.60 12.94
CA ILE A 71 -6.51 -2.85 11.70
C ILE A 71 -6.49 -4.35 11.35
N ARG A 72 -5.32 -5.00 11.51
CA ARG A 72 -5.14 -6.43 11.25
C ARG A 72 -6.14 -7.29 12.01
N SER A 73 -6.42 -6.97 13.27
CA SER A 73 -7.34 -7.75 14.10
C SER A 73 -8.80 -7.71 13.62
N TYR A 74 -9.18 -6.74 12.78
CA TYR A 74 -10.50 -6.68 12.16
C TYR A 74 -10.59 -7.37 10.80
N LEU A 75 -9.49 -7.80 10.19
CA LEU A 75 -9.51 -8.36 8.83
C LEU A 75 -10.34 -9.64 8.74
N SER A 76 -10.38 -10.45 9.79
CA SER A 76 -11.21 -11.66 9.83
C SER A 76 -12.71 -11.37 9.74
N PHE A 77 -13.14 -10.19 10.21
CA PHE A 77 -14.52 -9.68 10.22
C PHE A 77 -14.88 -8.88 8.96
N CYS A 78 -13.96 -8.77 8.01
CA CYS A 78 -14.19 -8.00 6.79
C CYS A 78 -14.93 -8.79 5.71
N SER A 79 -15.92 -8.13 5.12
CA SER A 79 -16.60 -8.51 3.89
C SER A 79 -15.64 -8.49 2.70
N THR A 80 -15.98 -9.24 1.65
CA THR A 80 -15.31 -9.09 0.35
C THR A 80 -15.59 -7.69 -0.25
N PRO A 81 -14.71 -7.16 -1.13
CA PRO A 81 -14.98 -5.91 -1.84
C PRO A 81 -16.32 -5.92 -2.58
N LYS A 82 -16.67 -7.07 -3.20
CA LYS A 82 -17.94 -7.26 -3.91
C LYS A 82 -19.15 -7.14 -2.99
N ALA A 83 -19.13 -7.86 -1.85
CA ALA A 83 -20.23 -7.79 -0.89
C ALA A 83 -20.36 -6.41 -0.25
N PHE A 84 -19.23 -5.75 0.06
CA PHE A 84 -19.24 -4.39 0.60
C PHE A 84 -19.79 -3.39 -0.40
N ARG A 85 -19.47 -3.52 -1.69
CA ARG A 85 -20.07 -2.72 -2.76
C ARG A 85 -21.57 -2.92 -2.85
N THR A 86 -22.04 -4.17 -2.82
CA THR A 86 -23.48 -4.45 -2.82
C THR A 86 -24.17 -3.79 -1.63
N ALA A 87 -23.56 -3.83 -0.44
CA ALA A 87 -24.08 -3.12 0.71
C ALA A 87 -24.10 -1.58 0.50
N TRP A 88 -23.05 -1.02 -0.09
CA TRP A 88 -22.95 0.40 -0.45
C TRP A 88 -24.07 0.85 -1.39
N ASP A 89 -24.40 0.01 -2.38
CA ASP A 89 -25.38 0.31 -3.42
C ASP A 89 -26.84 0.20 -2.95
N LEU A 90 -27.12 -0.38 -1.77
CA LEU A 90 -28.49 -0.48 -1.23
C LEU A 90 -29.13 0.88 -0.94
N ARG A 91 -28.33 1.94 -0.69
CA ARG A 91 -28.79 3.30 -0.36
C ARG A 91 -29.88 3.37 0.72
N SER A 92 -29.94 2.37 1.60
CA SER A 92 -30.90 2.26 2.68
C SER A 92 -30.20 2.25 4.03
N LEU A 93 -30.81 2.90 5.02
CA LEU A 93 -30.38 2.82 6.42
C LEU A 93 -30.92 1.57 7.13
N GLU A 94 -31.95 0.94 6.59
CA GLU A 94 -32.55 -0.29 7.13
C GLU A 94 -32.29 -1.46 6.19
N LEU A 95 -31.89 -2.60 6.77
CA LEU A 95 -31.60 -3.82 6.04
C LEU A 95 -32.76 -4.80 6.18
N ASN A 96 -33.34 -5.26 5.06
CA ASN A 96 -34.30 -6.36 5.07
C ASN A 96 -33.61 -7.71 4.89
N SER A 97 -34.35 -8.82 5.05
CA SER A 97 -33.78 -10.17 4.95
C SER A 97 -33.22 -10.50 3.57
N GLN A 98 -33.86 -10.03 2.49
CA GLN A 98 -33.43 -10.29 1.11
C GLN A 98 -32.12 -9.57 0.78
N ASP A 99 -31.99 -8.32 1.22
CA ASP A 99 -30.76 -7.53 1.07
C ASP A 99 -29.63 -8.14 1.88
N ALA A 100 -29.92 -8.57 3.12
CA ALA A 100 -28.96 -9.26 3.98
C ALA A 100 -28.45 -10.55 3.31
N GLU A 101 -29.35 -11.37 2.77
CA GLU A 101 -28.99 -12.61 2.07
C GLU A 101 -28.16 -12.33 0.82
N THR A 102 -28.49 -11.28 0.06
CA THR A 102 -27.74 -10.86 -1.13
C THR A 102 -26.29 -10.48 -0.78
N ILE A 103 -26.09 -9.72 0.31
CA ILE A 103 -24.76 -9.35 0.81
C ILE A 103 -23.99 -10.61 1.26
N LEU A 104 -24.63 -11.48 2.04
CA LEU A 104 -24.01 -12.71 2.56
C LEU A 104 -23.55 -13.64 1.43
N ASN A 105 -24.38 -13.85 0.41
CA ASN A 105 -24.09 -14.71 -0.74
C ASN A 105 -22.89 -14.23 -1.58
N GLN A 106 -22.51 -12.95 -1.45
CA GLN A 106 -21.33 -12.39 -2.10
C GLN A 106 -20.08 -12.39 -1.21
N GLY A 107 -20.14 -13.01 -0.03
CA GLY A 107 -19.07 -13.04 0.96
C GLY A 107 -19.10 -11.86 1.92
N GLY A 108 -20.29 -11.31 2.19
CA GLY A 108 -20.51 -10.31 3.21
C GLY A 108 -20.38 -10.91 4.61
N GLN A 109 -19.98 -10.07 5.55
CA GLN A 109 -19.94 -10.40 6.97
C GLN A 109 -20.67 -9.30 7.75
N PHE A 110 -21.63 -9.72 8.57
CA PHE A 110 -22.33 -8.83 9.48
C PHE A 110 -21.77 -8.97 10.89
N VAL A 111 -21.35 -7.85 11.46
CA VAL A 111 -20.91 -7.76 12.86
C VAL A 111 -22.00 -7.05 13.65
N PRO A 112 -22.58 -7.65 14.69
CA PRO A 112 -23.59 -6.97 15.51
C PRO A 112 -22.97 -5.78 16.24
N PHE A 113 -23.82 -4.80 16.56
CA PHE A 113 -23.46 -3.66 17.41
C PHE A 113 -22.78 -4.08 18.71
N ASN A 114 -21.72 -3.34 19.07
CA ASN A 114 -20.96 -3.55 20.29
C ASN A 114 -20.49 -2.20 20.88
N THR A 115 -20.82 -1.95 22.14
CA THR A 115 -20.47 -0.72 22.87
C THR A 115 -19.01 -0.59 23.27
N GLU A 116 -18.29 -1.71 23.40
CA GLU A 116 -16.88 -1.76 23.82
C GLU A 116 -15.95 -1.43 22.65
N SER A 117 -16.37 -1.72 21.42
CA SER A 117 -15.60 -1.43 20.22
C SER A 117 -15.99 -0.10 19.61
N ARG A 118 -15.05 0.85 19.55
CA ARG A 118 -15.21 2.09 18.77
C ARG A 118 -15.44 1.86 17.29
N VAL A 119 -15.16 0.68 16.73
CA VAL A 119 -15.46 0.32 15.33
C VAL A 119 -16.94 -0.02 15.16
N PHE A 120 -17.56 -0.69 16.13
CA PHE A 120 -18.93 -1.21 16.04
C PHE A 120 -19.96 -0.40 16.84
N LYS A 121 -19.72 0.92 16.94
CA LYS A 121 -20.63 1.90 17.54
C LYS A 121 -21.22 2.83 16.46
N TYR A 122 -22.54 2.90 16.35
CA TYR A 122 -23.24 3.58 15.23
C TYR A 122 -23.32 5.10 15.37
N GLU A 123 -23.22 5.65 16.59
CA GLU A 123 -23.35 7.10 16.88
C GLU A 123 -22.06 7.92 16.68
N MET A 124 -21.06 7.38 15.99
CA MET A 124 -19.73 7.99 15.91
C MET A 124 -19.50 8.75 14.59
N GLN A 125 -18.75 9.86 14.67
CA GLN A 125 -18.36 10.69 13.52
C GLN A 125 -17.60 9.90 12.44
N GLY A 126 -17.64 10.42 11.22
CA GLY A 126 -17.21 9.77 9.97
C GLY A 126 -15.76 9.30 9.88
N VAL A 127 -14.86 9.70 10.79
CA VAL A 127 -13.45 9.27 10.76
C VAL A 127 -13.08 8.62 12.09
N LEU A 128 -12.44 7.47 12.01
CA LEU A 128 -11.96 6.70 13.15
C LEU A 128 -10.43 6.81 13.23
N TYR A 129 -9.95 7.22 14.40
CA TYR A 129 -8.53 7.25 14.73
C TYR A 129 -8.18 6.09 15.66
N ASP A 130 -6.89 5.82 15.77
CA ASP A 130 -6.34 4.93 16.80
C ASP A 130 -6.53 5.52 18.22
N GLU A 131 -6.14 4.77 19.24
CA GLU A 131 -6.35 5.18 20.64
C GLU A 131 -5.59 6.45 21.01
N SER A 132 -4.35 6.58 20.51
CA SER A 132 -3.52 7.76 20.69
C SER A 132 -3.94 8.93 19.78
N LYS A 133 -4.87 8.67 18.86
CA LYS A 133 -5.39 9.61 17.86
C LYS A 133 -4.28 10.20 16.99
N HIS A 134 -3.18 9.50 16.76
CA HIS A 134 -2.11 9.95 15.88
C HIS A 134 -2.36 9.55 14.41
N PHE A 135 -3.03 8.42 14.20
CA PHE A 135 -3.15 7.77 12.91
C PHE A 135 -4.61 7.52 12.51
N LEU A 136 -4.82 7.40 11.20
CA LEU A 136 -6.11 7.05 10.63
C LEU A 136 -6.30 5.54 10.75
N LYS A 137 -7.35 5.09 11.45
CA LYS A 137 -7.70 3.68 11.57
C LYS A 137 -8.75 3.28 10.56
N GLY A 138 -9.72 4.15 10.32
CA GLY A 138 -10.82 3.87 9.43
C GLY A 138 -11.69 5.09 9.13
N ILE A 139 -12.63 4.87 8.25
CA ILE A 139 -13.66 5.82 7.85
C ILE A 139 -15.02 5.13 7.91
N ARG A 140 -16.05 5.89 8.27
CA ARG A 140 -17.42 5.42 8.29
C ARG A 140 -18.15 6.00 7.10
N HIS A 141 -18.91 5.16 6.41
CA HIS A 141 -19.89 5.59 5.45
C HIS A 141 -20.99 6.34 6.19
N VAL A 142 -21.02 7.67 6.00
CA VAL A 142 -22.02 8.57 6.57
C VAL A 142 -22.45 9.48 5.46
N GLU A 143 -23.72 9.42 5.08
CA GLU A 143 -24.33 10.27 4.05
C GLU A 143 -23.88 11.72 4.27
N GLY A 144 -23.33 12.39 3.26
CA GLY A 144 -22.75 13.73 3.42
C GLY A 144 -21.22 13.84 3.45
N ASN A 145 -20.46 12.74 3.60
CA ASN A 145 -18.99 12.78 3.77
C ASN A 145 -18.16 12.17 2.63
N TYR A 146 -18.80 11.74 1.55
CA TYR A 146 -18.18 11.05 0.42
C TYR A 146 -18.81 11.53 -0.90
N ASP A 147 -18.08 11.36 -2.01
CA ASP A 147 -18.72 11.33 -3.33
C ASP A 147 -19.30 9.92 -3.48
N ASP A 148 -20.61 9.81 -3.67
CA ASP A 148 -21.40 8.57 -3.57
C ASP A 148 -20.95 7.44 -4.52
N LYS A 149 -20.02 7.70 -5.44
CA LYS A 149 -19.63 6.77 -6.49
C LYS A 149 -18.51 5.84 -6.03
N LEU A 150 -18.89 4.60 -5.73
CA LEU A 150 -18.00 3.45 -5.66
C LEU A 150 -17.94 2.80 -7.05
N ASP A 151 -16.79 2.87 -7.72
CA ASP A 151 -16.63 2.34 -9.09
C ASP A 151 -16.49 0.80 -9.14
N ASP A 152 -16.41 0.26 -10.36
CA ASP A 152 -16.29 -1.19 -10.57
C ASP A 152 -15.02 -1.83 -10.00
N LEU A 153 -13.99 -1.03 -9.80
CA LEU A 153 -12.71 -1.43 -9.24
C LEU A 153 -12.64 -1.15 -7.73
N GLY A 154 -13.75 -0.69 -7.13
CA GLY A 154 -13.86 -0.38 -5.72
C GLY A 154 -13.23 0.95 -5.33
N HIS A 155 -13.00 1.87 -6.27
CA HIS A 155 -12.51 3.20 -5.98
C HIS A 155 -13.62 4.14 -5.53
N PHE A 156 -13.29 5.00 -4.57
CA PHE A 156 -14.19 6.04 -4.09
C PHE A 156 -13.38 7.18 -3.46
N THR A 157 -14.03 8.33 -3.25
CA THR A 157 -13.39 9.47 -2.57
C THR A 157 -14.04 9.77 -1.23
N TYR A 158 -13.23 10.22 -0.28
CA TYR A 158 -13.70 10.49 1.08
C TYR A 158 -13.21 11.86 1.56
N GLN A 159 -14.14 12.75 1.91
CA GLN A 159 -13.85 14.15 2.24
C GLN A 159 -13.12 14.26 3.59
N PRO A 160 -12.24 15.25 3.77
CA PRO A 160 -11.53 15.43 5.03
C PRO A 160 -12.45 15.95 6.14
N PRO A 161 -12.11 15.72 7.42
CA PRO A 161 -12.77 16.36 8.54
C PRO A 161 -12.64 17.89 8.50
N GLU A 162 -13.58 18.57 9.16
CA GLU A 162 -13.65 20.04 9.25
C GLU A 162 -12.69 20.62 10.29
N ASN A 163 -11.54 20.00 10.47
CA ASN A 163 -10.52 20.47 11.39
C ASN A 163 -9.13 20.12 10.86
N MET A 164 -8.17 21.00 11.17
CA MET A 164 -6.78 20.88 10.71
C MET A 164 -6.15 19.54 11.11
N SER A 165 -6.50 19.00 12.28
CA SER A 165 -5.92 17.74 12.74
C SER A 165 -6.34 16.56 11.86
N GLY A 166 -7.61 16.50 11.45
CA GLY A 166 -8.12 15.47 10.55
C GLY A 166 -7.54 15.61 9.14
N MET A 167 -7.48 16.84 8.62
CA MET A 167 -6.85 17.15 7.34
C MET A 167 -5.38 16.73 7.31
N LEU A 168 -4.61 17.06 8.35
CA LEU A 168 -3.19 16.67 8.45
C LEU A 168 -3.02 15.16 8.50
N ARG A 169 -3.88 14.42 9.22
CA ARG A 169 -3.82 12.95 9.25
C ARG A 169 -4.01 12.31 7.88
N TYR A 170 -4.87 12.87 7.02
CA TYR A 170 -5.01 12.40 5.64
C TYR A 170 -3.70 12.58 4.86
N ARG A 171 -3.09 13.77 4.98
CA ARG A 171 -1.83 14.07 4.31
C ARG A 171 -0.67 13.24 4.87
N ILE A 172 -0.66 12.93 6.16
CA ILE A 172 0.30 12.02 6.78
C ILE A 172 0.13 10.59 6.22
N ALA A 173 -1.10 10.06 6.14
CA ALA A 173 -1.36 8.74 5.60
C ALA A 173 -0.92 8.60 4.13
N GLU A 174 -1.19 9.62 3.30
CA GLU A 174 -0.66 9.68 1.93
C GLU A 174 0.88 9.72 1.90
N ARG A 175 1.51 10.56 2.75
CA ARG A 175 2.97 10.68 2.81
C ARG A 175 3.64 9.39 3.28
N ILE A 176 3.03 8.65 4.20
CA ILE A 176 3.47 7.31 4.58
C ILE A 176 3.45 6.41 3.34
N SER A 177 2.36 6.44 2.56
CA SER A 177 2.25 5.64 1.34
C SER A 177 3.35 5.95 0.33
N VAL A 178 3.66 7.23 0.13
CA VAL A 178 4.72 7.69 -0.78
C VAL A 178 6.09 7.29 -0.29
N GLU A 179 6.42 7.65 0.95
CA GLU A 179 7.80 7.52 1.43
C GLU A 179 8.17 6.06 1.64
N THR A 180 7.22 5.20 2.02
CA THR A 180 7.45 3.75 2.20
C THR A 180 7.23 2.94 0.93
N SER A 181 6.60 3.51 -0.10
CA SER A 181 6.08 2.77 -1.27
C SER A 181 5.09 1.65 -0.92
N ILE A 182 4.45 1.71 0.26
CA ILE A 182 3.42 0.77 0.71
C ILE A 182 2.11 1.55 0.90
N PRO A 183 1.05 1.25 0.13
CA PRO A 183 -0.26 1.87 0.33
C PRO A 183 -0.76 1.76 1.78
N TYR A 184 -1.13 2.90 2.37
CA TYR A 184 -1.70 2.96 3.71
C TYR A 184 -3.07 2.28 3.73
N VAL A 185 -3.27 1.37 4.69
CA VAL A 185 -4.50 0.59 4.84
C VAL A 185 -5.41 1.23 5.90
N VAL A 186 -6.70 1.27 5.63
CA VAL A 186 -7.76 1.73 6.55
C VAL A 186 -8.95 0.78 6.51
N LEU A 187 -9.78 0.81 7.55
CA LEU A 187 -11.10 0.16 7.53
C LEU A 187 -12.16 1.10 6.96
N VAL A 188 -13.00 0.60 6.06
CA VAL A 188 -14.25 1.25 5.63
C VAL A 188 -15.39 0.56 6.35
N ILE A 189 -16.25 1.35 7.01
CA ILE A 189 -17.27 0.85 7.93
C ILE A 189 -18.63 1.38 7.53
N MET A 190 -19.58 0.49 7.28
CA MET A 190 -21.00 0.83 7.13
C MET A 190 -21.79 0.19 8.25
N TRP A 191 -22.93 0.79 8.58
CA TRP A 191 -23.90 0.20 9.49
C TRP A 191 -25.30 0.28 8.90
N PHE A 192 -26.11 -0.70 9.27
CA PHE A 192 -27.53 -0.75 8.95
C PHE A 192 -28.31 -0.98 10.23
N LYS A 193 -29.49 -0.38 10.31
CA LYS A 193 -30.49 -0.75 11.30
C LYS A 193 -31.06 -2.11 10.90
N TYR A 194 -30.97 -3.07 11.81
CA TYR A 194 -31.43 -4.44 11.65
C TYR A 194 -31.94 -4.94 12.99
N LYS A 195 -33.26 -4.86 13.19
CA LYS A 195 -33.88 -5.06 14.51
C LYS A 195 -34.17 -6.54 14.77
N ILE A 196 -33.26 -7.20 15.48
CA ILE A 196 -33.50 -8.54 16.05
C ILE A 196 -34.21 -8.40 17.40
N ASN A 197 -33.71 -7.51 18.25
CA ASN A 197 -34.31 -7.15 19.54
C ASN A 197 -33.86 -5.76 19.99
N ASN A 198 -34.23 -5.34 21.20
CA ASN A 198 -33.89 -4.00 21.73
C ASN A 198 -32.38 -3.78 21.96
N LYS A 199 -31.59 -4.85 22.11
CA LYS A 199 -30.13 -4.79 22.30
C LYS A 199 -29.34 -4.99 21.00
N LEU A 200 -29.89 -5.76 20.06
CA LEU A 200 -29.32 -6.05 18.74
C LEU A 200 -30.20 -5.41 17.67
N ASN A 201 -29.96 -4.12 17.45
CA ASN A 201 -30.74 -3.28 16.54
C ASN A 201 -29.93 -2.72 15.36
N HIS A 202 -28.62 -2.93 15.33
CA HIS A 202 -27.75 -2.54 14.22
C HIS A 202 -26.73 -3.63 13.92
N VAL A 203 -26.38 -3.72 12.64
CA VAL A 203 -25.30 -4.57 12.13
C VAL A 203 -24.33 -3.73 11.31
N PHE A 204 -23.08 -4.14 11.29
CA PHE A 204 -22.00 -3.49 10.58
C PHE A 204 -21.49 -4.39 9.47
N THR A 205 -21.16 -3.80 8.33
CA THR A 205 -20.28 -4.42 7.33
C THR A 205 -19.02 -3.58 7.28
N ILE A 206 -17.87 -4.25 7.22
CA ILE A 206 -16.56 -3.60 7.15
C ILE A 206 -15.75 -4.18 6.01
N ALA A 207 -14.89 -3.38 5.39
CA ALA A 207 -13.95 -3.83 4.37
C ALA A 207 -12.63 -3.07 4.52
N PRO A 208 -11.48 -3.69 4.21
CA PRO A 208 -10.23 -2.94 4.13
C PRO A 208 -10.19 -2.14 2.83
N ALA A 209 -9.61 -0.94 2.91
CA ALA A 209 -9.28 -0.12 1.76
C ALA A 209 -7.83 0.36 1.85
N LYS A 210 -7.24 0.67 0.69
CA LYS A 210 -5.94 1.36 0.61
C LYS A 210 -6.09 2.74 0.00
N ILE A 211 -5.19 3.65 0.36
CA ILE A 211 -5.05 4.94 -0.33
C ILE A 211 -4.37 4.71 -1.70
N VAL A 212 -5.03 5.12 -2.78
CA VAL A 212 -4.54 4.92 -4.17
C VAL A 212 -4.09 6.20 -4.86
N SER A 213 -4.76 7.33 -4.61
CA SER A 213 -4.31 8.62 -5.15
C SER A 213 -3.50 9.31 -4.08
N ILE A 214 -2.21 9.42 -4.35
CA ILE A 214 -1.36 10.38 -3.69
C ILE A 214 -1.52 11.66 -4.51
N ASN A 215 -2.12 12.70 -3.93
CA ASN A 215 -2.17 14.01 -4.58
C ASN A 215 -0.76 14.38 -5.08
N GLN A 216 -0.57 14.40 -6.40
CA GLN A 216 0.74 14.47 -7.07
C GLN A 216 1.52 15.73 -6.69
N SER A 217 0.83 16.76 -6.22
CA SER A 217 1.43 17.93 -5.60
C SER A 217 1.85 17.63 -4.16
N LYS A 218 3.15 17.52 -3.91
CA LYS A 218 3.73 17.59 -2.55
C LYS A 218 3.39 18.91 -1.82
N ASN A 219 2.74 19.86 -2.48
CA ASN A 219 2.40 21.16 -1.93
C ASN A 219 1.17 21.08 -1.01
N ILE A 220 1.44 21.06 0.30
CA ILE A 220 0.45 21.09 1.37
C ILE A 220 -0.53 22.27 1.26
N ASN A 221 -0.11 23.42 0.71
CA ASN A 221 -0.95 24.60 0.57
C ASN A 221 -2.16 24.38 -0.33
N LYS A 222 -2.00 23.55 -1.38
CA LYS A 222 -3.03 23.27 -2.40
C LYS A 222 -3.87 22.03 -2.10
N ASN A 223 -3.45 21.23 -1.11
CA ASN A 223 -3.94 19.86 -0.94
C ASN A 223 -4.46 19.54 0.46
N ILE A 224 -4.31 20.44 1.43
CA ILE A 224 -4.70 20.18 2.82
C ILE A 224 -6.20 19.84 2.94
N GLU A 225 -7.05 20.47 2.12
CA GLU A 225 -8.50 20.32 2.10
C GLU A 225 -9.03 19.26 1.12
N LYS A 226 -8.14 18.56 0.41
CA LYS A 226 -8.55 17.58 -0.59
C LYS A 226 -9.00 16.27 0.05
N SER A 227 -9.89 15.56 -0.66
CA SER A 227 -10.32 14.21 -0.31
C SER A 227 -9.18 13.20 -0.36
N LEU A 228 -9.38 12.05 0.27
CA LEU A 228 -8.62 10.84 -0.04
C LEU A 228 -9.29 10.13 -1.21
N THR A 229 -8.49 9.51 -2.07
CA THR A 229 -8.98 8.47 -2.99
C THR A 229 -8.57 7.12 -2.46
N LEU A 230 -9.56 6.27 -2.25
CA LEU A 230 -9.43 4.96 -1.62
C LEU A 230 -9.87 3.89 -2.61
N GLN A 231 -9.35 2.68 -2.42
CA GLN A 231 -9.78 1.49 -3.15
C GLN A 231 -10.09 0.37 -2.15
N LEU A 232 -11.27 -0.24 -2.24
CA LEU A 232 -11.57 -1.48 -1.53
C LEU A 232 -10.61 -2.58 -1.98
N ILE A 233 -10.04 -3.30 -1.03
CA ILE A 233 -9.07 -4.37 -1.31
C ILE A 233 -9.48 -5.68 -0.64
N SER A 234 -8.89 -6.77 -1.10
CA SER A 234 -9.13 -8.07 -0.46
C SER A 234 -8.46 -8.14 0.92
N ARG A 235 -8.97 -9.02 1.79
CA ARG A 235 -8.32 -9.33 3.08
C ARG A 235 -6.87 -9.80 2.91
N LYS A 236 -6.60 -10.58 1.85
CA LYS A 236 -5.27 -11.09 1.53
C LYS A 236 -4.31 -9.94 1.18
N GLU A 237 -4.75 -9.03 0.32
CA GLU A 237 -3.97 -7.86 -0.05
C GLU A 237 -3.70 -6.95 1.16
N ALA A 238 -4.72 -6.67 1.97
CA ALA A 238 -4.56 -5.91 3.22
C ALA A 238 -3.53 -6.56 4.16
N GLN A 239 -3.62 -7.88 4.35
CA GLN A 239 -2.67 -8.63 5.16
C GLN A 239 -1.24 -8.55 4.60
N SER A 240 -1.07 -8.61 3.28
CA SER A 240 0.23 -8.44 2.63
C SER A 240 0.81 -7.04 2.87
N LEU A 241 0.02 -5.98 2.70
CA LEU A 241 0.45 -4.60 2.95
C LEU A 241 0.84 -4.38 4.42
N ILE A 242 0.05 -4.92 5.35
CA ILE A 242 0.36 -4.87 6.79
C ILE A 242 1.68 -5.59 7.09
N ASN A 243 1.90 -6.77 6.52
CA ASN A 243 3.15 -7.50 6.72
C ASN A 243 4.37 -6.74 6.18
N LEU A 244 4.22 -5.95 5.11
CA LEU A 244 5.30 -5.09 4.62
C LEU A 244 5.65 -3.99 5.63
N PHE A 245 4.67 -3.36 6.27
CA PHE A 245 4.93 -2.39 7.35
C PHE A 245 5.61 -3.04 8.55
N LEU A 246 5.16 -4.22 8.98
CA LEU A 246 5.80 -4.98 10.06
C LEU A 246 7.25 -5.34 9.70
N SER A 247 7.50 -5.75 8.46
CA SER A 247 8.85 -6.03 7.97
C SER A 247 9.74 -4.78 8.03
N LEU A 248 9.25 -3.61 7.60
CA LEU A 248 9.99 -2.35 7.68
C LEU A 248 10.30 -1.90 9.12
N HIS A 249 9.50 -2.35 10.09
CA HIS A 249 9.72 -2.08 11.51
C HIS A 249 10.75 -3.04 12.12
N GLU A 250 10.61 -4.35 11.88
CA GLU A 250 11.44 -5.38 12.50
C GLU A 250 12.85 -5.46 11.90
N THR A 251 13.01 -5.13 10.61
CA THR A 251 14.28 -5.41 9.94
C THR A 251 15.33 -4.33 10.24
N ALA A 252 16.50 -4.77 10.72
CA ALA A 252 17.70 -3.91 10.81
C ALA A 252 18.30 -3.54 9.43
N LEU A 253 17.80 -4.18 8.36
CA LEU A 253 18.28 -4.03 7.01
C LEU A 253 17.55 -2.88 6.31
N ASP A 254 18.32 -2.07 5.61
CA ASP A 254 17.82 -1.03 4.72
C ASP A 254 17.20 -1.71 3.47
N ILE A 255 15.94 -2.15 3.58
CA ILE A 255 15.22 -2.80 2.48
C ILE A 255 14.36 -1.76 1.80
N ASP A 256 14.60 -1.55 0.51
CA ASP A 256 13.66 -0.84 -0.36
C ASP A 256 12.55 -1.79 -0.76
N VAL A 257 11.31 -1.40 -0.46
CA VAL A 257 10.11 -2.14 -0.85
C VAL A 257 9.81 -1.82 -2.30
N ARG A 258 9.80 -2.85 -3.15
CA ARG A 258 9.39 -2.72 -4.55
C ARG A 258 7.88 -2.66 -4.64
N THR A 259 7.35 -1.82 -5.52
CA THR A 259 5.94 -1.90 -5.91
C THR A 259 5.65 -3.28 -6.50
N GLU A 260 4.49 -3.86 -6.22
CA GLU A 260 4.16 -5.19 -6.75
C GLU A 260 4.15 -5.19 -8.29
N LEU A 261 4.74 -6.21 -8.90
CA LEU A 261 4.71 -6.37 -10.34
C LEU A 261 3.30 -6.80 -10.76
N LYS A 262 2.74 -6.18 -11.81
CA LYS A 262 1.42 -6.55 -12.34
C LYS A 262 1.36 -8.05 -12.61
N GLU A 263 0.28 -8.72 -12.19
CA GLU A 263 0.15 -10.17 -12.26
C GLU A 263 0.33 -10.71 -13.70
N GLU A 264 -0.16 -9.98 -14.69
CA GLU A 264 0.03 -10.27 -16.11
C GLU A 264 1.52 -10.36 -16.49
N LEU A 265 2.34 -9.39 -16.05
CA LEU A 265 3.77 -9.37 -16.30
C LEU A 265 4.48 -10.51 -15.55
N THR A 266 4.07 -10.78 -14.32
CA THR A 266 4.60 -11.90 -13.53
C THR A 266 4.40 -13.23 -14.23
N ARG A 267 3.21 -13.48 -14.80
CA ARG A 267 2.90 -14.70 -15.55
C ARG A 267 3.61 -14.71 -16.91
N GLU A 268 3.63 -13.58 -17.60
CA GLU A 268 4.19 -13.45 -18.94
C GLU A 268 5.71 -13.68 -18.96
N TRP A 269 6.42 -13.19 -17.94
CA TRP A 269 7.89 -13.15 -17.87
C TRP A 269 8.47 -14.03 -16.76
N SER A 270 7.73 -15.03 -16.29
CA SER A 270 8.23 -16.00 -15.32
C SER A 270 9.47 -16.74 -15.84
N TYR A 271 10.28 -17.29 -14.93
CA TYR A 271 11.51 -18.03 -15.27
C TYR A 271 11.28 -19.07 -16.37
N ASP A 272 10.22 -19.87 -16.25
CA ASP A 272 9.90 -20.91 -17.23
C ASP A 272 9.64 -20.30 -18.60
N LYS A 273 8.95 -19.16 -18.68
CA LYS A 273 8.66 -18.47 -19.94
C LYS A 273 9.89 -17.78 -20.54
N VAL A 274 10.75 -17.17 -19.73
CA VAL A 274 11.98 -16.55 -20.25
C VAL A 274 13.00 -17.60 -20.71
N CYS A 275 13.02 -18.79 -20.11
CA CYS A 275 13.88 -19.89 -20.54
C CYS A 275 13.36 -20.64 -21.77
N SER A 276 12.04 -20.82 -21.88
CA SER A 276 11.43 -21.64 -22.95
C SER A 276 11.04 -20.86 -24.22
N SER A 277 11.15 -19.53 -24.22
CA SER A 277 10.68 -18.69 -25.35
C SER A 277 11.70 -17.64 -25.80
N ASN A 278 11.39 -16.93 -26.89
CA ASN A 278 12.22 -15.83 -27.40
C ASN A 278 12.35 -14.67 -26.39
N LYS A 279 11.51 -14.61 -25.35
CA LYS A 279 11.55 -13.59 -24.31
C LYS A 279 12.90 -13.52 -23.60
N GLY A 280 13.54 -14.66 -23.34
CA GLY A 280 14.86 -14.67 -22.74
C GLY A 280 15.92 -14.01 -23.62
N LYS A 281 15.82 -14.17 -24.94
CA LYS A 281 16.71 -13.49 -25.90
C LYS A 281 16.43 -11.99 -25.91
N LYS A 282 15.16 -11.57 -25.93
CA LYS A 282 14.76 -10.16 -25.89
C LYS A 282 15.35 -9.40 -24.70
N ILE A 283 15.20 -9.94 -23.48
CA ILE A 283 15.77 -9.33 -22.25
C ILE A 283 17.30 -9.25 -22.34
N LYS A 284 17.97 -10.31 -22.80
CA LYS A 284 19.43 -10.32 -22.92
C LYS A 284 19.91 -9.30 -23.96
N ASN A 285 19.24 -9.21 -25.11
CA ASN A 285 19.54 -8.25 -26.16
C ASN A 285 19.34 -6.82 -25.68
N TRP A 286 18.22 -6.54 -25.02
CA TRP A 286 17.96 -5.26 -24.39
C TRP A 286 19.07 -4.89 -23.41
N ALA A 287 19.43 -5.80 -22.49
CA ALA A 287 20.47 -5.57 -21.50
C ALA A 287 21.84 -5.26 -22.13
N LYS A 288 22.18 -5.92 -23.26
CA LYS A 288 23.36 -5.61 -24.06
C LYS A 288 23.29 -4.21 -24.67
N LYS A 289 22.18 -3.88 -25.34
CA LYS A 289 21.94 -2.59 -26.01
C LYS A 289 21.99 -1.41 -25.03
N THR A 290 21.47 -1.59 -23.81
CA THR A 290 21.44 -0.55 -22.78
C THR A 290 22.68 -0.56 -21.86
N GLY A 291 23.72 -1.33 -22.21
CA GLY A 291 24.99 -1.34 -21.46
C GLY A 291 24.89 -1.86 -20.02
N LYS A 292 23.94 -2.75 -19.71
CA LYS A 292 23.85 -3.37 -18.38
C LYS A 292 25.06 -4.27 -18.14
N VAL A 293 25.36 -4.51 -16.86
CA VAL A 293 26.56 -5.24 -16.42
C VAL A 293 26.20 -6.45 -15.58
N CYS A 294 27.09 -7.44 -15.54
CA CYS A 294 26.97 -8.58 -14.65
C CYS A 294 27.14 -8.13 -13.18
N PRO A 295 26.23 -8.50 -12.25
CA PRO A 295 26.36 -8.14 -10.85
C PRO A 295 27.45 -8.96 -10.12
N GLY A 296 27.95 -10.03 -10.74
CA GLY A 296 28.95 -10.92 -10.14
C GLY A 296 30.36 -10.32 -10.15
N THR A 297 31.02 -10.37 -9.00
CA THR A 297 32.39 -9.84 -8.81
C THR A 297 33.48 -10.73 -9.42
N ILE A 298 33.23 -12.02 -9.63
CA ILE A 298 34.20 -12.97 -10.21
C ILE A 298 34.61 -12.59 -11.64
N CYS A 299 33.71 -11.92 -12.37
CA CYS A 299 33.98 -11.39 -13.70
C CYS A 299 34.28 -9.88 -13.71
N SER A 300 34.53 -9.28 -12.53
CA SER A 300 34.78 -7.86 -12.36
C SER A 300 33.69 -6.97 -12.99
N HIS A 301 32.41 -7.34 -12.81
CA HIS A 301 31.26 -6.61 -13.35
C HIS A 301 31.28 -6.37 -14.86
N ARG A 302 31.73 -7.37 -15.64
CA ARG A 302 31.80 -7.28 -17.10
C ARG A 302 30.48 -6.83 -17.74
N ASN A 303 30.57 -5.96 -18.75
CA ASN A 303 29.43 -5.49 -19.51
C ASN A 303 28.82 -6.65 -20.32
N PHE A 304 27.49 -6.73 -20.37
CA PHE A 304 26.82 -7.76 -21.16
C PHE A 304 27.08 -7.60 -22.66
N ASN A 305 27.38 -6.39 -23.13
CA ASN A 305 27.74 -6.19 -24.54
C ASN A 305 28.97 -7.03 -24.94
N ASP A 306 29.90 -7.25 -24.01
CA ASP A 306 31.12 -8.04 -24.22
C ASP A 306 30.94 -9.54 -23.95
N ILE A 307 29.73 -9.98 -23.63
CA ILE A 307 29.43 -11.38 -23.30
C ILE A 307 28.50 -11.96 -24.39
N PRO A 308 28.86 -13.10 -25.02
CA PRO A 308 27.95 -13.80 -25.93
C PRO A 308 26.63 -14.14 -25.26
N LEU A 309 25.51 -14.07 -25.97
CA LEU A 309 24.17 -14.32 -25.41
C LEU A 309 24.03 -15.69 -24.73
N SER A 310 24.72 -16.72 -25.25
CA SER A 310 24.78 -18.08 -24.69
C SER A 310 25.52 -18.15 -23.35
N GLN A 311 26.35 -17.15 -23.04
CA GLN A 311 27.11 -17.05 -21.79
C GLN A 311 26.44 -16.15 -20.74
N ILE A 312 25.29 -15.56 -21.09
CA ILE A 312 24.44 -14.82 -20.16
C ILE A 312 23.36 -15.78 -19.65
N ALA A 313 23.25 -15.93 -18.34
CA ALA A 313 22.30 -16.78 -17.64
C ALA A 313 21.32 -15.95 -16.78
N PHE A 314 20.21 -16.58 -16.42
CA PHE A 314 19.27 -16.08 -15.41
C PHE A 314 19.61 -16.71 -14.06
N GLY A 315 20.12 -15.89 -13.15
CA GLY A 315 20.36 -16.27 -11.75
C GLY A 315 19.11 -16.08 -10.90
N HIS A 316 19.00 -16.84 -9.82
CA HIS A 316 17.94 -16.70 -8.82
C HIS A 316 18.51 -16.11 -7.52
N ILE A 317 17.80 -15.16 -6.89
CA ILE A 317 18.19 -14.61 -5.59
C ILE A 317 17.92 -15.64 -4.49
N VAL A 318 16.72 -16.20 -4.49
CA VAL A 318 16.32 -17.36 -3.68
C VAL A 318 16.40 -18.58 -4.60
N SER A 319 17.31 -19.50 -4.30
CA SER A 319 17.54 -20.65 -5.18
C SER A 319 16.31 -21.54 -5.30
N GLN A 320 16.14 -22.17 -6.46
CA GLN A 320 14.98 -23.00 -6.75
C GLN A 320 14.84 -24.17 -5.77
N LYS A 321 15.96 -24.72 -5.29
CA LYS A 321 15.99 -25.79 -4.31
C LYS A 321 15.44 -25.32 -2.96
N TRP A 322 15.83 -24.14 -2.50
CA TRP A 322 15.24 -23.54 -1.30
C TRP A 322 13.74 -23.30 -1.47
N CYS A 323 13.31 -22.70 -2.58
CA CYS A 323 11.87 -22.53 -2.82
C CYS A 323 11.08 -23.84 -2.84
N LYS A 324 11.67 -24.94 -3.35
CA LYS A 324 11.04 -26.27 -3.34
C LYS A 324 10.93 -26.86 -1.93
N SER A 325 11.89 -26.58 -1.06
CA SER A 325 11.87 -27.06 0.33
C SER A 325 10.85 -26.33 1.21
N PHE A 326 10.42 -25.12 0.82
CA PHE A 326 9.49 -24.29 1.60
C PHE A 326 8.26 -23.96 0.78
N THR A 327 7.14 -24.64 1.07
CA THR A 327 5.90 -24.56 0.27
C THR A 327 5.36 -23.14 0.06
N TYR A 328 5.58 -22.25 1.03
CA TYR A 328 5.18 -20.84 0.96
C TYR A 328 6.05 -19.97 0.01
N LEU A 329 7.13 -20.52 -0.56
CA LEU A 329 7.98 -19.85 -1.56
C LEU A 329 7.78 -20.41 -2.98
N LEU A 330 6.92 -21.42 -3.16
CA LEU A 330 6.72 -22.07 -4.46
C LEU A 330 6.19 -21.11 -5.52
N ASP A 331 5.36 -20.14 -5.15
CA ASP A 331 4.85 -19.11 -6.07
C ASP A 331 5.90 -18.02 -6.38
N LYS A 332 6.99 -17.95 -5.60
CA LYS A 332 8.05 -16.94 -5.75
C LYS A 332 9.25 -17.42 -6.55
N VAL A 333 9.41 -18.74 -6.72
CA VAL A 333 10.60 -19.33 -7.36
C VAL A 333 10.85 -18.76 -8.75
N ASN A 334 9.82 -18.74 -9.59
CA ASN A 334 9.89 -18.33 -10.99
C ASN A 334 9.49 -16.86 -11.18
N HIS A 335 9.32 -16.11 -10.10
CA HIS A 335 8.88 -14.72 -10.14
C HIS A 335 9.97 -13.81 -10.72
N PRO A 336 9.67 -12.84 -11.60
CA PRO A 336 10.68 -11.97 -12.21
C PRO A 336 11.55 -11.18 -11.21
N ASP A 337 10.99 -10.80 -10.05
CA ASP A 337 11.77 -10.16 -8.97
C ASP A 337 12.80 -11.09 -8.31
N ASN A 338 12.64 -12.41 -8.46
CA ASN A 338 13.64 -13.37 -7.99
C ASN A 338 14.76 -13.58 -9.02
N LEU A 339 14.64 -13.02 -10.23
CA LEU A 339 15.55 -13.27 -11.35
C LEU A 339 16.47 -12.08 -11.62
N TYR A 340 17.71 -12.35 -12.00
CA TYR A 340 18.65 -11.33 -12.49
C TYR A 340 19.54 -11.91 -13.59
N LEU A 341 20.09 -11.06 -14.46
CA LEU A 341 21.08 -11.52 -15.44
C LEU A 341 22.47 -11.62 -14.81
N THR A 342 23.22 -12.64 -15.21
CA THR A 342 24.60 -12.87 -14.77
C THR A 342 25.35 -13.64 -15.85
N CYS A 343 26.68 -13.61 -15.85
CA CYS A 343 27.46 -14.48 -16.73
C CYS A 343 27.53 -15.90 -16.16
N ASN A 344 27.72 -16.91 -17.02
CA ASN A 344 27.77 -18.32 -16.59
C ASN A 344 28.79 -18.56 -15.48
N LYS A 345 29.98 -17.95 -15.54
CA LYS A 345 31.03 -18.09 -14.52
C LYS A 345 30.55 -17.63 -13.14
N CYS A 346 29.92 -16.46 -13.07
CA CYS A 346 29.38 -15.92 -11.83
C CYS A 346 28.15 -16.73 -11.37
N ASN A 347 27.29 -17.15 -12.29
CA ASN A 347 26.10 -17.95 -11.96
C ASN A 347 26.47 -19.29 -11.32
N SER A 348 27.37 -20.04 -11.96
CA SER A 348 27.78 -21.37 -11.51
C SER A 348 28.46 -21.34 -10.14
N SER A 349 29.15 -20.24 -9.80
CA SER A 349 29.79 -20.07 -8.48
C SER A 349 28.81 -19.99 -7.30
N LEU A 350 27.56 -19.57 -7.56
CA LEU A 350 26.55 -19.43 -6.51
C LEU A 350 25.90 -20.77 -6.16
N SER A 351 25.70 -21.64 -7.18
CA SER A 351 25.03 -22.94 -7.02
C SER A 351 23.68 -22.77 -6.29
N ASP A 352 23.41 -23.58 -5.25
CA ASP A 352 22.19 -23.53 -4.44
C ASP A 352 22.20 -22.47 -3.32
N LYS A 353 23.29 -21.71 -3.17
CA LYS A 353 23.49 -20.77 -2.05
C LYS A 353 22.78 -19.43 -2.30
N PHE A 354 22.44 -18.74 -1.22
CA PHE A 354 21.97 -17.35 -1.32
C PHE A 354 23.12 -16.41 -1.73
N PRO A 355 22.83 -15.34 -2.50
CA PRO A 355 23.76 -14.24 -2.71
C PRO A 355 24.29 -13.69 -1.38
N ASN A 356 25.61 -13.60 -1.29
CA ASN A 356 26.26 -12.86 -0.21
C ASN A 356 25.90 -11.37 -0.30
N ILE A 357 26.22 -10.60 0.76
CA ILE A 357 25.86 -9.18 0.86
C ILE A 357 26.38 -8.37 -0.33
N LYS A 358 27.61 -8.61 -0.80
CA LYS A 358 28.21 -7.89 -1.94
C LYS A 358 27.43 -8.13 -3.24
N LEU A 359 27.09 -9.38 -3.54
CA LEU A 359 26.32 -9.72 -4.72
C LEU A 359 24.88 -9.19 -4.60
N ARG A 360 24.25 -9.31 -3.43
CA ARG A 360 22.91 -8.77 -3.17
C ARG A 360 22.85 -7.27 -3.42
N ASN A 361 23.79 -6.51 -2.87
CA ASN A 361 23.87 -5.06 -3.08
C ASN A 361 24.10 -4.71 -4.56
N SER A 362 24.88 -5.53 -5.27
CA SER A 362 25.07 -5.37 -6.72
C SER A 362 23.80 -5.66 -7.51
N ILE A 363 23.04 -6.69 -7.14
CA ILE A 363 21.73 -7.00 -7.75
C ILE A 363 20.74 -5.86 -7.50
N VAL A 364 20.68 -5.33 -6.27
CA VAL A 364 19.85 -4.16 -5.95
C VAL A 364 20.26 -2.94 -6.80
N LYS A 365 21.56 -2.71 -6.97
CA LYS A 365 22.10 -1.60 -7.78
C LYS A 365 21.80 -1.73 -9.27
N TYR A 366 21.97 -2.93 -9.84
CA TYR A 366 21.83 -3.15 -11.30
C TYR A 366 20.43 -3.58 -11.73
N GLY A 367 19.60 -3.99 -10.77
CA GLY A 367 18.22 -4.41 -10.96
C GLY A 367 18.05 -5.90 -11.19
N THR A 368 16.86 -6.36 -10.86
CA THR A 368 16.29 -7.67 -11.22
C THR A 368 15.57 -7.59 -12.57
N ILE A 369 15.15 -8.73 -13.12
CA ILE A 369 14.28 -8.74 -14.30
C ILE A 369 12.97 -8.00 -13.97
N GLY A 370 12.38 -8.23 -12.80
CA GLY A 370 11.19 -7.53 -12.37
C GLY A 370 11.37 -6.00 -12.31
N ASP A 371 12.53 -5.51 -11.87
CA ASP A 371 12.84 -4.07 -11.88
C ASP A 371 12.78 -3.51 -13.30
N TRP A 372 13.38 -4.19 -14.27
CA TRP A 372 13.39 -3.74 -15.67
C TRP A 372 12.03 -3.86 -16.36
N LEU A 373 11.21 -4.85 -15.98
CA LEU A 373 9.84 -4.95 -16.50
C LEU A 373 8.95 -3.82 -16.00
N ARG A 374 9.23 -3.23 -14.82
CA ARG A 374 8.49 -2.07 -14.33
C ARG A 374 8.85 -0.80 -15.10
N SER A 375 10.12 -0.63 -15.49
CA SER A 375 10.61 0.61 -16.10
C SER A 375 10.65 0.59 -17.63
N ASP A 376 10.89 -0.57 -18.25
CA ASP A 376 11.36 -0.65 -19.65
C ASP A 376 10.65 -1.75 -20.47
N ILE A 377 9.45 -2.18 -20.08
CA ILE A 377 8.75 -3.32 -20.72
C ILE A 377 8.62 -3.20 -22.24
N ASP A 378 8.26 -2.03 -22.76
CA ASP A 378 8.04 -1.83 -24.19
C ASP A 378 9.36 -1.94 -24.96
N ALA A 379 10.41 -1.30 -24.48
CA ALA A 379 11.76 -1.41 -25.05
C ALA A 379 12.30 -2.86 -25.01
N ILE A 380 11.98 -3.61 -23.95
CA ILE A 380 12.33 -5.04 -23.86
C ILE A 380 11.55 -5.85 -24.89
N ARG A 381 10.26 -5.56 -25.12
CA ARG A 381 9.44 -6.26 -26.11
C ARG A 381 9.92 -6.03 -27.54
N ASP A 382 10.52 -4.88 -27.83
CA ASP A 382 11.00 -4.51 -29.17
C ASP A 382 12.46 -4.91 -29.45
N SER A 383 13.15 -5.54 -28.49
CA SER A 383 14.61 -5.79 -28.53
C SER A 383 15.09 -7.01 -29.29
#